data_AF-A0A7U7G7L4-F1
#
_entry.id   AF-A0A7U7G7L4-F1
#
_cell.length_a   1.000
_cell.length_b   1.000
_cell.length_c   1.000
_cell.angle_alpha   90.00
_cell.angle_beta   90.00
_cell.angle_gamma   90.00
#
_symmetry.space_group_name_H-M   'P 1'
#
loop_
_entity.id
_entity.type
_entity.pdbx_description
1 polymer ?
#
loop_
_entity_poly.entity_id
_entity_poly.type
_entity_poly.pdbx_seq_one_letter_code
_entity_poly.pdbx_strand_id
1 'polypeptide(L)'
;MIEIRQTDEFVDWFDRLWDRPARAMSKLELRRWDAAEHLENESDMAFYLDAALEDGDAALITAVLDDIARAKGMGGTPLQTDSGHQNLHDILTTEDDPRLSTVLKAMRALGLQLHSQAG
;
A
#
# COMPACT_ATOMS: atom_id res chain seq x y z
N MET A 1 -38.57 -17.90 -28.56
CA MET A 1 -38.71 -17.93 -27.08
C MET A 1 -38.37 -19.35 -26.67
N ILE A 2 -37.20 -19.56 -26.08
CA ILE A 2 -36.76 -20.91 -25.65
C ILE A 2 -36.97 -20.97 -24.14
N GLU A 3 -37.92 -21.80 -23.69
CA GLU A 3 -38.11 -22.13 -22.28
C GLU A 3 -37.09 -23.20 -21.88
N ILE A 4 -36.14 -22.83 -21.03
CA ILE A 4 -35.25 -23.79 -20.37
C ILE A 4 -36.06 -24.42 -19.23
N ARG A 5 -36.52 -25.66 -19.40
CA ARG A 5 -37.06 -26.46 -18.29
C ARG A 5 -35.90 -27.07 -17.54
N GLN A 6 -35.59 -26.53 -16.34
CA GLN A 6 -34.72 -27.24 -15.41
C GLN A 6 -35.40 -28.56 -15.03
N THR A 7 -34.71 -29.66 -15.27
CA THR A 7 -35.18 -31.00 -14.91
C THR A 7 -34.84 -31.26 -13.45
N ASP A 8 -35.61 -32.12 -12.80
CA ASP A 8 -35.31 -32.55 -11.42
C ASP A 8 -33.90 -33.18 -11.34
N GLU A 9 -33.44 -33.83 -12.41
CA GLU A 9 -32.06 -34.34 -12.51
C GLU A 9 -30.99 -33.24 -12.48
N PHE A 10 -31.27 -32.06 -13.04
CA PHE A 10 -30.34 -30.93 -12.99
C PHE A 10 -30.25 -30.36 -11.58
N VAL A 11 -31.40 -30.21 -10.90
CA VAL A 11 -31.45 -29.73 -9.51
C VAL A 11 -30.74 -30.71 -8.58
N ASP A 12 -31.01 -32.01 -8.71
CA ASP A 12 -30.32 -33.06 -7.94
C ASP A 12 -28.82 -33.12 -8.24
N TRP A 13 -28.41 -32.87 -9.48
CA TRP A 13 -26.99 -32.75 -9.83
C TRP A 13 -26.35 -31.51 -9.20
N PHE A 14 -27.04 -30.37 -9.22
CA PHE A 14 -26.56 -29.10 -8.68
C PHE A 14 -26.49 -29.15 -7.15
N ASP A 15 -27.50 -29.69 -6.47
CA ASP A 15 -27.51 -29.86 -5.02
C ASP A 15 -26.43 -30.85 -4.59
N ARG A 16 -26.19 -31.94 -5.33
CA ARG A 16 -25.05 -32.83 -5.06
C ARG A 16 -23.70 -32.17 -5.29
N LEU A 17 -23.60 -31.18 -6.18
CA LEU A 17 -22.39 -30.41 -6.41
C LEU A 17 -22.16 -29.41 -5.27
N TRP A 18 -23.21 -28.71 -4.86
CA TRP A 18 -23.17 -27.62 -3.89
C TRP A 18 -23.14 -28.10 -2.43
N ASP A 19 -23.88 -29.17 -2.11
CA ASP A 19 -24.03 -29.77 -0.79
C ASP A 19 -23.00 -30.86 -0.49
N ARG A 20 -21.92 -30.95 -1.29
CA ARG A 20 -20.74 -31.71 -0.87
C ARG A 20 -20.25 -31.13 0.45
N PRO A 21 -20.03 -31.93 1.51
CA PRO A 21 -19.38 -31.45 2.71
C PRO A 21 -18.05 -30.86 2.26
N ALA A 22 -17.94 -29.53 2.35
CA ALA A 22 -16.87 -28.73 1.78
C ALA A 22 -15.57 -29.47 1.97
N ARG A 23 -15.07 -30.06 0.89
CA ARG A 23 -13.91 -30.94 0.86
C ARG A 23 -12.78 -30.19 1.55
N ALA A 24 -12.55 -30.47 2.84
CA ALA A 24 -11.79 -29.66 3.79
C ALA A 24 -10.97 -28.57 3.08
N MET A 25 -11.61 -27.47 2.70
CA MET A 25 -10.88 -26.34 2.16
C MET A 25 -10.22 -25.78 3.40
N SER A 26 -8.97 -26.14 3.60
CA SER A 26 -8.14 -25.52 4.63
C SER A 26 -8.41 -24.03 4.55
N LYS A 27 -8.93 -23.47 5.63
CA LYS A 27 -9.23 -22.05 5.74
C LYS A 27 -8.03 -21.28 5.20
N LEU A 28 -8.22 -20.54 4.12
CA LEU A 28 -7.16 -19.77 3.52
C LEU A 28 -6.85 -18.64 4.51
N GLU A 29 -5.70 -18.72 5.18
CA GLU A 29 -5.26 -17.67 6.10
C GLU A 29 -4.79 -16.47 5.27
N LEU A 30 -5.66 -15.47 5.16
CA LEU A 30 -5.37 -14.21 4.48
C LEU A 30 -4.73 -13.24 5.49
N ARG A 31 -3.63 -12.61 5.08
CA ARG A 31 -3.07 -11.45 5.80
C ARG A 31 -3.39 -10.16 5.05
N ARG A 32 -3.37 -9.03 5.76
CA ARG A 32 -3.37 -7.72 5.11
C ARG A 32 -2.10 -7.57 4.28
N TRP A 33 -2.27 -7.03 3.08
CA TRP A 33 -1.17 -6.65 2.23
C TRP A 33 -0.53 -5.35 2.75
N ASP A 34 0.79 -5.25 2.61
CA ASP A 34 1.60 -4.14 3.12
C ASP A 34 2.68 -3.81 2.08
N ALA A 35 2.66 -2.59 1.54
CA ALA A 35 3.57 -2.17 0.48
C ALA A 35 5.04 -2.23 0.93
N ALA A 36 5.32 -1.90 2.20
CA ALA A 36 6.67 -1.87 2.73
C ALA A 36 7.36 -3.25 2.72
N GLU A 37 6.59 -4.35 2.70
CA GLU A 37 7.13 -5.72 2.61
C GLU A 37 7.68 -6.05 1.20
N HIS A 38 7.42 -5.20 0.21
CA HIS A 38 7.74 -5.42 -1.20
C HIS A 38 8.71 -4.38 -1.79
N LEU A 39 9.19 -3.42 -0.98
CA LEU A 39 10.19 -2.44 -1.41
C LEU A 39 11.59 -2.98 -1.14
N GLU A 40 12.08 -3.86 -2.03
CA GLU A 40 13.31 -4.63 -1.81
C GLU A 40 14.58 -3.82 -2.11
N ASN A 41 14.50 -2.87 -3.04
CA ASN A 41 15.64 -2.08 -3.48
C ASN A 41 15.29 -0.60 -3.70
N GLU A 42 16.32 0.23 -3.92
CA GLU A 42 16.16 1.68 -4.08
C GLU A 42 15.33 2.07 -5.31
N SER A 43 15.34 1.25 -6.37
CA SER A 43 14.55 1.52 -7.57
C SER A 43 13.07 1.32 -7.29
N ASP A 44 12.69 0.29 -6.54
CA ASP A 44 11.29 0.05 -6.16
C ASP A 44 10.73 1.25 -5.38
N MET A 45 11.52 1.79 -4.45
CA MET A 45 11.16 2.96 -3.65
C MET A 45 10.99 4.22 -4.50
N ALA A 46 11.90 4.44 -5.46
CA ALA A 46 11.82 5.58 -6.36
C ALA A 46 10.60 5.50 -7.28
N PHE A 47 10.36 4.34 -7.91
CA PHE A 47 9.18 4.12 -8.75
C PHE A 47 7.87 4.26 -7.97
N TYR A 48 7.83 3.78 -6.73
CA TYR A 48 6.64 3.92 -5.89
C TYR A 48 6.36 5.38 -5.54
N LEU A 49 7.39 6.17 -5.23
CA LEU A 49 7.24 7.61 -4.99
C LEU A 49 6.85 8.36 -6.27
N ASP A 50 7.43 8.02 -7.42
CA ASP A 50 7.09 8.65 -8.71
C ASP A 50 5.61 8.42 -9.04
N ALA A 51 5.08 7.20 -8.84
CA ALA A 51 3.66 6.91 -9.04
C ALA A 51 2.75 7.78 -8.15
N ALA A 52 3.14 8.00 -6.89
CA ALA A 52 2.39 8.88 -5.99
C ALA A 52 2.47 10.36 -6.40
N LEU A 53 3.62 10.80 -6.91
CA LEU A 53 3.81 12.16 -7.42
C LEU A 53 2.98 12.42 -8.69
N GLU A 54 2.80 11.41 -9.55
CA GLU A 54 1.95 11.49 -10.75
C GLU A 54 0.46 11.69 -10.41
N ASP A 55 -0.05 11.03 -9.37
CA ASP A 55 -1.43 11.23 -8.88
C ASP A 55 -1.61 12.62 -8.24
N GLY A 56 -0.55 13.20 -7.66
CA GLY A 56 -0.53 14.56 -7.11
C GLY A 56 -1.27 14.72 -5.77
N ASP A 57 -1.64 13.62 -5.12
CA ASP A 57 -2.29 13.62 -3.80
C ASP A 57 -1.22 13.68 -2.68
N ALA A 58 -1.23 14.76 -1.90
CA ALA A 58 -0.31 14.97 -0.80
C ALA A 58 -0.41 13.89 0.29
N ALA A 59 -1.62 13.37 0.57
CA ALA A 59 -1.82 12.32 1.56
C ALA A 59 -1.21 11.00 1.07
N LEU A 60 -1.36 10.70 -0.23
CA LEU A 60 -0.76 9.52 -0.85
C LEU A 60 0.78 9.61 -0.83
N ILE A 61 1.36 10.75 -1.24
CA ILE A 61 2.81 10.97 -1.19
C ILE A 61 3.35 10.75 0.22
N THR A 62 2.63 11.25 1.23
CA THR A 62 3.00 11.10 2.64
C THR A 62 2.96 9.63 3.08
N ALA A 63 1.90 8.90 2.73
CA ALA A 63 1.78 7.47 3.02
C ALA A 63 2.89 6.63 2.34
N VAL A 64 3.23 6.94 1.09
CA VAL A 64 4.32 6.26 0.36
C VAL A 64 5.67 6.51 1.02
N LEU A 65 5.94 7.73 1.46
CA LEU A 65 7.18 8.03 2.19
C LEU A 65 7.25 7.27 3.53
N ASP A 66 6.13 7.05 4.20
CA ASP A 66 6.07 6.24 5.43
C ASP A 66 6.34 4.76 5.14
N ASP A 67 5.73 4.20 4.10
CA ASP A 67 5.99 2.83 3.65
C ASP A 67 7.48 2.62 3.32
N ILE A 68 8.11 3.57 2.60
CA ILE A 68 9.54 3.53 2.29
C ILE A 68 10.38 3.62 3.57
N ALA A 69 10.01 4.50 4.51
CA ALA A 69 10.69 4.62 5.79
C ALA A 69 10.63 3.31 6.59
N ARG A 70 9.47 2.64 6.60
CA ARG A 70 9.27 1.34 7.23
C ARG A 70 10.10 0.25 6.55
N ALA A 71 10.12 0.19 5.22
CA ALA A 71 10.91 -0.77 4.46
C ALA A 71 12.42 -0.64 4.72
N LYS A 72 12.92 0.60 4.90
CA LYS A 72 14.33 0.86 5.23
C LYS A 72 14.69 0.65 6.71
N GLY A 73 13.73 0.27 7.55
CA GLY A 73 13.92 0.19 9.01
C GLY A 73 14.13 1.57 9.67
N MET A 74 13.72 2.65 8.99
CA MET A 74 13.90 4.04 9.42
C MET A 74 12.70 4.62 10.18
N GLY A 75 11.66 3.83 10.47
CA GLY A 75 10.46 4.29 11.19
C GLY A 75 10.77 5.00 12.53
N GLY A 76 11.89 4.66 13.19
CA GLY A 76 12.35 5.30 14.44
C GLY A 76 13.49 6.31 14.28
N THR A 77 13.83 6.75 13.06
CA THR A 77 14.93 7.72 12.85
C THR A 77 14.42 9.14 13.08
N PRO A 78 15.01 9.91 14.02
CA PRO A 78 14.60 11.29 14.26
C PRO A 78 15.06 12.23 13.12
N LEU A 79 14.15 13.06 12.61
CA LEU A 79 14.46 14.19 11.74
C LEU A 79 14.37 15.52 12.51
N GLN A 80 15.22 16.47 12.12
CA GLN A 80 15.09 17.86 12.55
C GLN A 80 13.91 18.54 11.86
N THR A 81 12.83 18.73 12.62
CA THR A 81 11.66 19.53 12.23
C THR A 81 11.73 20.93 12.83
N ASP A 82 10.91 21.83 12.31
CA ASP A 82 10.84 23.20 12.82
C ASP A 82 10.30 23.24 14.27
N SER A 83 9.65 22.16 14.72
CA SER A 83 9.14 21.96 16.09
C SER A 83 10.06 21.13 17.00
N GLY A 84 11.26 20.73 16.53
CA GLY A 84 12.20 19.89 17.28
C GLY A 84 12.55 18.56 16.59
N HIS A 85 13.09 17.59 17.34
CA HIS A 85 13.35 16.23 16.82
C HIS A 85 12.07 15.39 16.90
N GLN A 86 11.59 14.88 15.78
CA GLN A 86 10.48 13.95 15.70
C GLN A 86 10.87 12.77 14.80
N ASN A 87 10.32 11.57 15.01
CA ASN A 87 10.61 10.45 14.12
C ASN A 87 9.95 10.66 12.76
N LEU A 88 10.58 10.14 11.71
CA LEU A 88 10.06 10.25 10.35
C LEU A 88 8.61 9.76 10.23
N HIS A 89 8.32 8.61 10.83
CA HIS A 89 6.97 8.05 10.87
C HIS A 89 5.98 8.98 11.58
N ASP A 90 6.35 9.54 12.74
CA ASP A 90 5.45 10.42 13.51
C ASP A 90 5.11 11.70 12.74
N ILE A 91 6.09 12.23 12.00
CA ILE A 91 5.91 13.41 11.15
C ILE A 91 4.94 13.13 10.00
N LEU A 92 5.09 11.97 9.36
CA LEU A 92 4.27 11.59 8.19
C LEU A 92 2.86 11.11 8.59
N THR A 93 2.69 10.58 9.80
CA THR A 93 1.40 10.02 10.26
C THR A 93 0.56 10.96 11.12
N THR A 94 1.15 12.00 11.73
CA THR A 94 0.46 12.91 12.65
C THR A 94 0.04 14.24 12.00
N GLU A 95 0.73 14.68 10.95
CA GLU A 95 0.40 15.91 10.23
C GLU A 95 -0.44 15.57 8.99
N ASP A 96 -1.73 15.95 8.98
CA ASP A 96 -2.66 15.67 7.87
C ASP A 96 -2.20 16.30 6.53
N ASP A 97 -1.36 17.35 6.59
CA ASP A 97 -0.75 18.02 5.44
C ASP A 97 0.67 18.51 5.80
N PRO A 98 1.69 17.63 5.72
CA PRO A 98 3.04 18.01 6.07
C PRO A 98 3.57 19.07 5.10
N ARG A 99 4.18 20.11 5.67
CA ARG A 99 4.81 21.17 4.85
C ARG A 99 5.77 20.58 3.83
N LEU A 100 5.85 21.16 2.63
CA LEU A 100 6.80 20.75 1.59
C LEU A 100 8.25 20.68 2.11
N SER A 101 8.66 21.57 3.02
CA SER A 101 9.98 21.52 3.65
C SER A 101 10.21 20.23 4.45
N THR A 102 9.18 19.73 5.13
CA THR A 102 9.17 18.47 5.87
C THR A 102 9.29 17.28 4.92
N VAL A 103 8.49 17.26 3.85
CA VAL A 103 8.55 16.23 2.80
C VAL A 103 9.94 16.16 2.17
N LEU A 104 10.53 17.30 1.81
CA LEU A 104 11.88 17.33 1.22
C LEU A 104 12.97 16.88 2.19
N LYS A 105 12.83 17.13 3.50
CA LYS A 105 13.75 16.61 4.53
C LYS A 105 13.60 15.09 4.67
N ALA A 106 12.36 14.58 4.66
CA ALA A 106 12.05 13.15 4.67
C ALA A 106 12.69 12.42 3.48
N MET A 107 12.46 12.93 2.25
CA MET A 107 13.07 12.38 1.04
C MET A 107 14.58 12.29 1.15
N ARG A 108 15.26 13.36 1.60
CA ARG A 108 16.71 13.35 1.80
C ARG A 108 17.18 12.34 2.84
N ALA A 109 16.46 12.23 3.96
CA ALA A 109 16.79 11.24 5.00
C ALA A 109 16.65 9.81 4.46
N LEU A 110 15.69 9.57 3.57
CA LEU A 110 15.47 8.30 2.89
C LEU A 110 16.41 8.08 1.69
N GLY A 111 17.29 9.03 1.36
CA GLY A 111 18.20 8.94 0.20
C GLY A 111 17.52 9.17 -1.15
N LEU A 112 16.34 9.77 -1.17
CA LEU A 112 15.56 10.09 -2.37
C LEU A 112 15.82 11.53 -2.83
N GLN A 113 15.71 11.77 -4.14
CA GLN A 113 15.91 13.08 -4.75
C GLN A 113 14.71 13.47 -5.60
N LEU A 114 14.15 14.65 -5.33
CA LEU A 114 13.11 15.24 -6.17
C LEU A 114 13.76 15.88 -7.41
N HIS A 115 13.25 15.56 -8.59
CA HIS A 115 13.68 16.16 -9.85
C HIS A 115 12.48 16.65 -10.66
N SER A 116 12.72 17.63 -11.53
CA SER A 116 11.71 18.19 -12.43
C SER A 116 11.89 17.65 -13.84
N GLN A 117 10.79 17.31 -14.51
CA GLN A 117 10.77 16.96 -15.92
C GLN A 117 9.90 17.95 -16.71
N ALA A 118 10.29 18.28 -17.95
CA ALA A 118 9.42 19.04 -18.84
C ALA A 118 8.27 18.13 -19.32
N GLY A 119 7.04 18.62 -19.21
CA GLY A 119 5.83 17.96 -19.72
C GLY A 119 5.63 18.18 -21.21
#